data_AF-A0A914WDA6-F1
#
_entry.id   AF-A0A914WDA6-F1
#
_cell.length_a   1.000
_cell.length_b   1.000
_cell.length_c   1.000
_cell.angle_alpha   90.00
_cell.angle_beta   90.00
_cell.angle_gamma   90.00
#
_symmetry.space_group_name_H-M   'P 1'
#
loop_
_entity.id
_entity.type
_entity.pdbx_description
1 polymer ?
#
loop_
_entity_poly.entity_id
_entity_poly.type
_entity_poly.pdbx_seq_one_letter_code
_entity_poly.pdbx_strand_id
1 'polypeptide(L)'
;MALRELYKRGLVRHILSQNCDGLHLRSGVPQKSLSEIHGNMHIEVCREGCSTLRQYIRPYDVTKKSQFRRHKTGRSCDHCHTELDDTIVHFGEVGRVQWPLNWAGTTDILEESSCDLLICLGTSLAVLKQYAFLWPTGEAKKRAKIVIINLQWTPKDRVATLKIHAKCDDVMTKLMQQLGAPIPEYCRTCDPILNSKRSARSGELMSRITECSCAGRGNTRRNYAPPSPDAVTPSNDLVTPGWWTVGISRSLKRSLTSVNSGQTTRRKTRGKRAKASKTRSQRIESSSTNDSDQCAVQEEVSALVEWLVSSV
;
A
#
# COMPACT_ATOMS: atom_id res chain seq x y z
N MET A 1 3.53 5.43 5.96
CA MET A 1 2.57 5.40 7.10
C MET A 1 1.10 5.49 6.67
N ALA A 2 0.75 6.21 5.59
CA ALA A 2 -0.65 6.28 5.11
C ALA A 2 -1.30 4.89 4.89
N LEU A 3 -0.62 3.96 4.21
CA LEU A 3 -1.11 2.59 3.99
C LEU A 3 -1.45 1.84 5.29
N ARG A 4 -0.65 2.05 6.35
CA ARG A 4 -0.92 1.47 7.68
C ARG A 4 -2.24 2.00 8.24
N GLU A 5 -2.48 3.30 8.13
CA GLU A 5 -3.72 3.90 8.62
C GLU A 5 -4.93 3.49 7.76
N LEU A 6 -4.79 3.42 6.44
CA LEU A 6 -5.85 2.91 5.57
C LEU A 6 -6.19 1.46 5.89
N TYR A 7 -5.19 0.61 6.15
CA TYR A 7 -5.41 -0.75 6.62
C TYR A 7 -6.14 -0.78 7.97
N LYS A 8 -5.71 0.03 8.94
CA LYS A 8 -6.35 0.15 10.26
C LYS A 8 -7.84 0.53 10.15
N ARG A 9 -8.18 1.36 9.16
CA ARG A 9 -9.55 1.82 8.88
C ARG A 9 -10.38 0.84 8.04
N GLY A 10 -9.78 -0.26 7.59
CA GLY A 10 -10.45 -1.23 6.72
C GLY A 10 -10.58 -0.79 5.25
N LEU A 11 -9.99 0.35 4.87
CA LEU A 11 -10.00 0.87 3.49
C LEU A 11 -9.01 0.14 2.58
N VAL A 12 -7.98 -0.47 3.17
CA VAL A 12 -7.02 -1.34 2.46
C VAL A 12 -7.08 -2.72 3.11
N ARG A 13 -7.43 -3.74 2.33
CA ARG A 13 -7.51 -5.13 2.83
C ARG A 13 -6.15 -5.83 2.82
N HIS A 14 -5.31 -5.54 1.82
CA HIS A 14 -4.05 -6.24 1.59
C HIS A 14 -3.04 -5.42 0.80
N ILE A 15 -1.76 -5.70 1.00
CA ILE A 15 -0.63 -5.01 0.35
C ILE A 15 0.27 -6.06 -0.28
N LEU A 16 0.32 -6.10 -1.61
CA LEU A 16 1.36 -6.81 -2.35
C LEU A 16 2.54 -5.87 -2.57
N SER A 17 3.75 -6.27 -2.15
CA SER A 17 4.96 -5.48 -2.27
C SER A 17 6.07 -6.25 -2.98
N GLN A 18 6.73 -5.58 -3.92
CA GLN A 18 7.96 -6.04 -4.58
C GLN A 18 9.23 -5.64 -3.80
N ASN A 19 9.10 -4.81 -2.77
CA ASN A 19 10.23 -4.32 -2.01
C ASN A 19 10.71 -5.36 -1.01
N CYS A 20 12.03 -5.48 -0.86
CA CYS A 20 12.65 -6.36 0.13
C CYS A 20 13.04 -5.63 1.43
N ASP A 21 12.78 -4.32 1.53
CA ASP A 21 13.25 -3.46 2.63
C ASP A 21 12.58 -3.72 4.00
N GLY A 22 11.47 -4.48 4.01
CA GLY A 22 10.68 -4.81 5.20
C GLY A 22 9.96 -3.62 5.85
N LEU A 23 9.88 -2.46 5.18
CA LEU A 23 9.27 -1.25 5.74
C LEU A 23 7.78 -1.40 6.02
N HIS A 24 7.05 -2.21 5.25
CA HIS A 24 5.63 -2.48 5.53
C HIS A 24 5.44 -3.19 6.86
N LEU A 25 6.20 -4.26 7.12
CA LEU A 25 6.15 -4.98 8.39
C LEU A 25 6.63 -4.09 9.55
N ARG A 26 7.70 -3.31 9.34
CA ARG A 26 8.21 -2.32 10.31
C ARG A 26 7.25 -1.18 10.61
N SER A 27 6.36 -0.84 9.68
CA SER A 27 5.30 0.14 9.93
C SER A 27 4.20 -0.41 10.87
N GLY A 28 4.21 -1.72 11.13
CA GLY A 28 3.26 -2.39 12.00
C GLY A 28 2.03 -2.95 11.30
N VAL A 29 2.02 -2.99 9.96
CA VAL A 29 1.00 -3.72 9.20
C VAL A 29 1.19 -5.22 9.43
N PRO A 30 0.13 -5.98 9.76
CA PRO A 30 0.28 -7.40 10.07
C PRO A 30 0.68 -8.22 8.85
N GLN A 31 1.57 -9.18 9.04
CA GLN A 31 2.15 -9.98 7.95
C GLN A 31 1.07 -10.73 7.14
N LYS A 32 -0.05 -11.16 7.75
CA LYS A 32 -1.14 -11.81 7.01
C LYS A 32 -1.74 -10.94 5.89
N SER A 33 -1.65 -9.62 6.03
CA SER A 33 -2.13 -8.64 5.07
C SER A 33 -1.05 -8.17 4.10
N LEU A 34 0.12 -8.80 4.12
CA LEU A 34 1.25 -8.50 3.26
C LEU A 34 1.56 -9.71 2.38
N SER A 35 1.88 -9.44 1.11
CA SER A 35 2.55 -10.38 0.21
C SER A 35 3.87 -9.74 -0.21
N GLU A 36 4.97 -10.12 0.44
CA GLU A 36 6.32 -9.60 0.16
C GLU A 36 6.98 -10.51 -0.87
N ILE A 37 6.58 -10.36 -2.14
CA ILE A 37 6.76 -11.38 -3.18
C ILE A 37 8.20 -11.58 -3.65
N HIS A 38 9.11 -10.66 -3.30
CA HIS A 38 10.55 -10.79 -3.54
C HIS A 38 11.34 -11.11 -2.26
N GLY A 39 10.64 -11.44 -1.18
CA GLY A 39 11.24 -11.69 0.13
C GLY A 39 11.34 -10.44 1.00
N ASN A 40 11.94 -10.60 2.17
CA ASN A 40 12.15 -9.53 3.14
C ASN A 40 13.52 -9.67 3.77
N MET A 41 14.31 -8.59 3.73
CA MET A 41 15.70 -8.58 4.20
C MET A 41 15.86 -8.72 5.72
N HIS A 42 14.75 -8.67 6.47
CA HIS A 42 14.70 -8.92 7.90
C HIS A 42 14.28 -10.34 8.25
N ILE A 43 13.98 -11.19 7.25
CA ILE A 43 13.35 -12.49 7.48
C ILE A 43 14.23 -13.63 6.93
N GLU A 44 14.59 -14.54 7.82
CA GLU A 44 15.20 -15.82 7.49
C GLU A 44 14.33 -16.98 7.99
N VAL A 45 14.47 -18.15 7.38
CA VAL A 45 13.62 -19.30 7.66
C VAL A 45 14.41 -20.59 7.79
N CYS A 46 13.89 -21.51 8.59
CA CYS A 46 14.28 -22.92 8.53
C CYS A 46 13.36 -23.65 7.55
N ARG A 47 13.86 -23.93 6.35
CA ARG A 47 13.07 -24.55 5.27
C ARG A 47 13.06 -26.08 5.31
N GLU A 48 14.19 -26.71 5.63
CA GLU A 48 14.37 -28.15 5.40
C GLU A 48 14.43 -28.98 6.69
N GLY A 49 14.93 -28.41 7.79
CA GLY A 49 15.17 -29.19 9.01
C GLY A 49 14.00 -29.30 10.00
N CYS A 50 12.91 -28.53 9.81
CA CYS A 50 11.74 -28.55 10.68
C CYS A 50 10.51 -29.07 9.93
N SER A 51 9.61 -29.78 10.63
CA SER A 51 8.34 -30.26 10.06
C SER A 51 7.41 -29.12 9.61
N THR A 52 7.55 -27.95 10.22
CA THR A 52 6.84 -26.71 9.86
C THR A 52 7.85 -25.61 9.56
N LEU A 53 7.54 -24.76 8.58
CA LEU A 53 8.34 -23.57 8.28
C LEU A 53 8.49 -22.70 9.54
N ARG A 54 9.71 -22.57 10.06
CA ARG A 54 10.01 -21.64 11.15
C ARG A 54 10.59 -20.37 10.60
N GLN A 55 10.00 -19.24 10.97
CA GLN A 55 10.44 -17.91 10.55
C GLN A 55 11.12 -17.17 11.70
N TYR A 56 12.22 -16.49 11.39
CA TYR A 56 12.96 -15.63 12.29
C TYR A 56 13.00 -14.22 11.70
N ILE A 57 12.42 -13.27 12.44
CA ILE A 57 12.41 -11.86 12.07
C ILE A 57 13.53 -11.16 12.86
N ARG A 58 14.43 -10.48 12.16
CA ARG A 58 15.69 -9.93 12.70
C ARG A 58 15.73 -8.41 12.61
N PRO A 59 16.32 -7.70 13.59
CA PRO A 59 16.51 -6.25 13.55
C PRO A 59 17.60 -5.79 12.56
N TYR A 60 18.19 -6.72 11.81
CA TYR A 60 19.30 -6.49 10.89
C TYR A 60 19.07 -7.22 9.58
N ASP A 61 19.83 -6.81 8.58
CA ASP A 61 19.86 -7.44 7.26
C ASP A 61 20.38 -8.88 7.34
N VAL A 62 19.52 -9.84 6.97
CA VAL A 62 19.86 -11.27 6.91
C VAL A 62 20.47 -11.69 5.57
N THR A 63 20.48 -10.80 4.58
CA THR A 63 20.68 -11.10 3.16
C THR A 63 22.09 -10.80 2.65
N LYS A 64 23.02 -10.40 3.53
CA LYS A 64 24.41 -10.04 3.18
C LYS A 64 25.17 -11.12 2.39
N LYS A 65 24.76 -12.39 2.53
CA LYS A 65 25.33 -13.55 1.82
C LYS A 65 24.45 -14.07 0.68
N SER A 66 23.28 -13.47 0.47
CA SER A 66 22.30 -13.91 -0.52
C SER A 66 22.83 -13.72 -1.92
N GLN A 67 22.74 -14.77 -2.73
CA GLN A 67 23.08 -14.76 -4.15
C GLN A 67 22.07 -15.62 -4.91
N PHE A 68 22.07 -15.50 -6.25
CA PHE A 68 21.27 -16.36 -7.10
C PHE A 68 21.49 -17.85 -6.74
N ARG A 69 20.41 -18.53 -6.35
CA ARG A 69 20.35 -19.93 -5.91
C ARG A 69 21.14 -20.27 -4.64
N ARG A 70 21.61 -19.27 -3.89
CA ARG A 70 22.35 -19.43 -2.63
C ARG A 70 21.77 -18.49 -1.57
N HIS A 71 20.98 -19.06 -0.66
CA HIS A 71 20.24 -18.29 0.36
C HIS A 71 20.75 -18.53 1.78
N LYS A 72 21.82 -19.32 1.94
CA LYS A 72 22.33 -19.69 3.26
C LYS A 72 22.86 -18.47 4.01
N THR A 73 22.33 -18.29 5.22
CA THR A 73 22.58 -17.09 6.02
C THR A 73 23.80 -17.19 6.94
N GLY A 74 24.34 -18.40 7.14
CA GLY A 74 25.38 -18.68 8.14
C GLY A 74 24.86 -18.85 9.57
N ARG A 75 23.54 -18.82 9.80
CA ARG A 75 22.92 -18.97 11.13
C ARG A 75 22.15 -20.28 11.20
N SER A 76 22.11 -20.89 12.38
CA SER A 76 21.42 -22.17 12.60
C SER A 76 20.04 -21.99 13.22
N CYS A 77 19.13 -22.88 12.86
CA CYS A 77 17.83 -23.03 13.49
C CYS A 77 17.99 -23.40 14.97
N ASP A 78 17.20 -22.76 15.85
CA ASP A 78 17.23 -23.03 17.29
C ASP A 78 16.67 -24.41 17.67
N HIS A 79 15.92 -25.03 16.76
CA HIS A 79 15.22 -26.29 16.99
C HIS A 79 15.92 -27.49 16.34
N CYS A 80 16.28 -27.41 15.07
CA CYS A 80 16.87 -28.53 14.31
C CYS A 80 18.33 -28.32 13.92
N HIS A 81 18.92 -27.18 14.28
CA HIS A 81 20.32 -26.80 14.01
C HIS A 81 20.75 -26.72 12.53
N THR A 82 19.86 -27.04 11.59
CA THR A 82 20.05 -26.79 10.15
C THR A 82 20.25 -25.30 9.87
N GLU A 83 21.11 -25.00 8.90
CA GLU A 83 21.37 -23.63 8.49
C GLU A 83 20.14 -22.98 7.85
N LEU A 84 19.83 -21.76 8.30
CA LEU A 84 18.71 -20.93 7.87
C LEU A 84 18.97 -20.33 6.49
N ASP A 85 17.89 -20.21 5.72
CA ASP A 85 17.86 -19.56 4.41
C ASP A 85 17.23 -18.17 4.51
N ASP A 86 17.73 -17.18 3.77
CA ASP A 86 17.01 -15.94 3.53
C ASP A 86 15.77 -16.16 2.65
N THR A 87 14.93 -15.14 2.54
CA THR A 87 13.66 -15.22 1.80
C THR A 87 13.69 -14.51 0.45
N ILE A 88 14.85 -13.98 0.03
CA ILE A 88 14.98 -13.18 -1.18
C ILE A 88 14.75 -14.04 -2.41
N VAL A 89 14.00 -13.49 -3.37
CA VAL A 89 13.81 -14.11 -4.69
C VAL A 89 14.60 -13.30 -5.71
N HIS A 90 15.71 -13.85 -6.19
CA HIS A 90 16.49 -13.20 -7.25
C HIS A 90 15.82 -13.36 -8.61
N PHE A 91 16.21 -12.53 -9.57
CA PHE A 91 15.74 -12.66 -10.95
C PHE A 91 16.02 -14.06 -11.50
N GLY A 92 15.00 -14.69 -12.08
CA GLY A 92 15.08 -16.06 -12.60
C GLY A 92 14.85 -17.15 -11.57
N GLU A 93 14.53 -16.80 -10.32
CA GLU A 93 14.14 -17.75 -9.28
C GLU A 93 12.63 -17.82 -9.10
N VAL A 94 12.18 -18.96 -8.58
CA VAL A 94 10.83 -19.15 -8.06
C VAL A 94 10.91 -19.06 -6.55
N GLY A 95 10.01 -18.29 -5.95
CA GLY A 95 9.88 -18.19 -4.50
C GLY A 95 9.66 -19.55 -3.84
N ARG A 96 10.50 -19.90 -2.86
CA ARG A 96 10.57 -21.26 -2.28
C ARG A 96 9.89 -21.42 -0.92
N VAL A 97 9.24 -20.37 -0.45
CA VAL A 97 8.69 -20.28 0.91
C VAL A 97 7.30 -19.68 0.86
N GLN A 98 6.40 -20.17 1.73
CA GLN A 98 5.06 -19.61 1.83
C GLN A 98 5.09 -18.20 2.42
N TRP A 99 5.84 -17.99 3.51
CA TRP A 99 6.00 -16.71 4.18
C TRP A 99 7.42 -16.19 4.00
N PRO A 100 7.62 -14.90 3.69
CA PRO A 100 6.63 -13.81 3.64
C PRO A 100 5.96 -13.59 2.27
N LEU A 101 6.22 -14.45 1.28
CA LEU A 101 5.75 -14.25 -0.09
C LEU A 101 4.22 -14.17 -0.18
N ASN A 102 3.53 -15.02 0.58
CA ASN A 102 2.09 -15.05 0.81
C ASN A 102 1.27 -14.85 -0.47
N TRP A 103 1.59 -15.62 -1.53
CA TRP A 103 0.86 -15.54 -2.79
C TRP A 103 -0.63 -15.83 -2.62
N ALA A 104 -0.97 -16.81 -1.76
CA ALA A 104 -2.34 -17.18 -1.41
C ALA A 104 -3.15 -15.96 -0.93
N GLY A 105 -2.63 -15.16 0.00
CA GLY A 105 -3.35 -13.99 0.50
C GLY A 105 -3.69 -12.96 -0.58
N THR A 106 -2.86 -12.82 -1.63
CA THR A 106 -3.20 -11.96 -2.76
C THR A 106 -4.21 -12.63 -3.70
N THR A 107 -4.02 -13.91 -4.04
CA THR A 107 -4.90 -14.61 -4.97
C THR A 107 -6.30 -14.75 -4.40
N ASP A 108 -6.45 -15.05 -3.11
CA ASP A 108 -7.75 -15.18 -2.44
C ASP A 108 -8.58 -13.90 -2.60
N ILE A 109 -7.95 -12.73 -2.43
CA ILE A 109 -8.63 -11.42 -2.56
C ILE A 109 -9.05 -11.11 -4.01
N LEU A 110 -8.26 -11.56 -4.98
CA LEU A 110 -8.55 -11.36 -6.39
C LEU A 110 -9.60 -12.36 -6.91
N GLU A 111 -9.52 -13.62 -6.50
CA GLU A 111 -10.38 -14.72 -6.95
C GLU A 111 -11.77 -14.70 -6.29
N GLU A 112 -11.86 -14.35 -5.01
CA GLU A 112 -13.15 -14.16 -4.31
C GLU A 112 -13.99 -13.05 -4.94
N SER A 113 -13.47 -12.35 -5.96
CA SER A 113 -14.11 -11.17 -6.54
C SER A 113 -14.50 -10.21 -5.42
N SER A 114 -13.61 -10.01 -4.45
CA SER A 114 -13.76 -9.00 -3.40
C SER A 114 -12.97 -7.74 -3.73
N CYS A 115 -11.93 -7.85 -4.56
CA CYS A 115 -11.21 -6.69 -5.08
C CYS A 115 -12.02 -5.96 -6.16
N ASP A 116 -12.34 -4.70 -5.89
CA ASP A 116 -13.01 -3.77 -6.79
C ASP A 116 -12.15 -2.51 -7.07
N LEU A 117 -11.07 -2.32 -6.29
CA LEU A 117 -10.08 -1.28 -6.50
C LEU A 117 -8.65 -1.82 -6.29
N LEU A 118 -7.84 -1.78 -7.33
CA LEU A 118 -6.41 -2.12 -7.30
C LEU A 118 -5.58 -0.86 -7.53
N ILE A 119 -4.73 -0.50 -6.57
CA ILE A 119 -3.89 0.70 -6.61
C ILE A 119 -2.42 0.28 -6.72
N CYS A 120 -1.79 0.61 -7.85
CA CYS A 120 -0.36 0.46 -8.06
C CYS A 120 0.36 1.74 -7.63
N LEU A 121 1.20 1.66 -6.59
CA LEU A 121 1.97 2.78 -6.06
C LEU A 121 3.46 2.59 -6.36
N GLY A 122 4.07 3.55 -7.08
CA GLY A 122 5.53 3.65 -7.18
C GLY A 122 6.23 2.44 -7.80
N THR A 123 5.57 1.78 -8.75
CA THR A 123 6.09 0.58 -9.43
C THR A 123 6.05 0.74 -10.94
N SER A 124 7.13 0.36 -11.61
CA SER A 124 7.17 0.31 -13.09
C SER A 124 6.31 -0.82 -13.66
N LEU A 125 5.86 -1.76 -12.83
CA LEU A 125 5.14 -2.98 -13.21
C LEU A 125 5.89 -3.85 -14.24
N ALA A 126 7.18 -3.63 -14.46
CA ALA A 126 7.96 -4.34 -15.46
C ALA A 126 8.05 -5.85 -15.18
N VAL A 127 8.10 -6.23 -13.90
CA VAL A 127 8.08 -7.64 -13.44
C VAL A 127 6.64 -8.15 -13.39
N LEU A 128 5.75 -7.44 -12.68
CA LEU A 128 4.35 -7.85 -12.45
C LEU A 128 3.50 -7.98 -13.71
N LYS A 129 3.89 -7.36 -14.84
CA LYS A 129 3.17 -7.51 -16.12
C LYS A 129 3.02 -8.97 -16.56
N GLN A 130 3.94 -9.85 -16.16
CA GLN A 130 3.96 -11.27 -16.52
C GLN A 130 3.05 -12.14 -15.64
N TYR A 131 2.62 -11.63 -14.49
CA TYR A 131 1.82 -12.37 -13.52
C TYR A 131 0.34 -12.16 -13.83
N ALA A 132 -0.19 -12.93 -14.79
CA ALA A 132 -1.57 -12.78 -15.27
C ALA A 132 -2.61 -12.89 -14.15
N PHE A 133 -2.38 -13.76 -13.17
CA PHE A 133 -3.27 -13.98 -12.04
C PHE A 133 -3.39 -12.79 -11.07
N LEU A 134 -2.48 -11.81 -11.14
CA LEU A 134 -2.55 -10.59 -10.32
C LEU A 134 -3.50 -9.53 -10.88
N TRP A 135 -4.06 -9.76 -12.06
CA TRP A 135 -4.87 -8.78 -12.76
C TRP A 135 -6.31 -9.29 -12.86
N PRO A 136 -7.32 -8.45 -12.58
CA PRO A 136 -8.71 -8.82 -12.79
C PRO A 136 -8.94 -9.30 -14.23
N THR A 137 -9.52 -10.49 -14.38
CA THR A 137 -9.90 -11.09 -15.67
C THR A 137 -11.42 -11.33 -15.71
N GLY A 138 -11.96 -11.68 -16.89
CA GLY A 138 -13.38 -12.01 -17.04
C GLY A 138 -14.33 -10.90 -16.58
N GLU A 139 -15.35 -11.26 -15.79
CA GLU A 139 -16.31 -10.32 -15.22
C GLU A 139 -15.69 -9.42 -14.14
N ALA A 140 -14.70 -9.90 -13.38
CA ALA A 140 -13.99 -9.10 -12.39
C ALA A 140 -13.29 -7.89 -13.04
N LYS A 141 -12.80 -8.04 -14.28
CA LYS A 141 -12.23 -6.93 -15.07
C LYS A 141 -13.21 -5.79 -15.32
N LYS A 142 -14.50 -6.08 -15.46
CA LYS A 142 -15.52 -5.04 -15.70
C LYS A 142 -15.85 -4.26 -14.44
N ARG A 143 -15.60 -4.85 -13.27
CA ARG A 143 -15.93 -4.28 -11.97
C ARG A 143 -14.74 -3.59 -11.31
N ALA A 144 -13.57 -4.22 -11.36
CA ALA A 144 -12.38 -3.74 -10.69
C ALA A 144 -11.76 -2.55 -11.42
N LYS A 145 -11.56 -1.45 -10.69
CA LYS A 145 -10.85 -0.26 -11.15
C LYS A 145 -9.36 -0.43 -10.88
N ILE A 146 -8.53 -0.06 -11.85
CA ILE A 146 -7.08 -0.09 -11.70
C ILE A 146 -6.59 1.35 -11.66
N VAL A 147 -5.92 1.74 -10.59
CA VAL A 147 -5.32 3.06 -10.41
C VAL A 147 -3.80 2.91 -10.41
N ILE A 148 -3.11 3.72 -11.20
CA ILE A 148 -1.65 3.71 -11.28
C ILE A 148 -1.12 5.07 -10.87
N ILE A 149 -0.34 5.12 -9.78
CA ILE A 149 0.32 6.32 -9.29
C ILE A 149 1.82 6.11 -9.48
N ASN A 150 2.38 6.74 -10.51
CA ASN A 150 3.80 6.58 -10.84
C ASN A 150 4.35 7.75 -11.67
N LEU A 151 5.61 8.11 -11.41
CA LEU A 151 6.35 9.13 -12.17
C LEU A 151 6.82 8.63 -13.55
N GLN A 152 6.70 7.35 -13.85
CA GLN A 152 7.15 6.78 -15.13
C GLN A 152 6.01 6.01 -15.81
N TRP A 153 6.15 5.80 -17.11
CA TRP A 153 5.28 4.92 -17.88
C TRP A 153 5.26 3.50 -17.27
N THR A 154 4.10 2.84 -17.35
CA THR A 154 3.97 1.43 -16.97
C THR A 154 3.33 0.59 -18.08
N PRO A 155 3.67 -0.72 -18.19
CA PRO A 155 3.03 -1.63 -19.14
C PRO A 155 1.51 -1.78 -19.00
N LYS A 156 0.93 -1.36 -17.86
CA LYS A 156 -0.50 -1.47 -17.57
C LYS A 156 -1.25 -0.14 -17.71
N ASP A 157 -0.60 0.93 -18.17
CA ASP A 157 -1.23 2.24 -18.36
C ASP A 157 -2.51 2.17 -19.21
N ARG A 158 -2.53 1.33 -20.27
CA ARG A 158 -3.68 1.19 -21.17
C ARG A 158 -4.90 0.52 -20.54
N VAL A 159 -4.72 -0.21 -19.44
CA VAL A 159 -5.82 -0.89 -18.73
C VAL A 159 -6.17 -0.19 -17.42
N ALA A 160 -5.44 0.87 -17.05
CA ALA A 160 -5.74 1.67 -15.88
C ALA A 160 -7.02 2.50 -16.11
N THR A 161 -7.88 2.53 -15.11
CA THR A 161 -9.05 3.42 -15.04
C THR A 161 -8.63 4.85 -14.73
N LEU A 162 -7.60 5.02 -13.89
CA LEU A 162 -7.02 6.29 -13.52
C LEU A 162 -5.51 6.17 -13.47
N LYS A 163 -4.80 7.16 -14.02
CA LYS A 163 -3.35 7.24 -13.95
C LYS A 163 -2.97 8.62 -13.41
N ILE A 164 -2.29 8.64 -12.27
CA ILE A 164 -1.81 9.85 -11.62
C ILE A 164 -0.29 9.92 -11.79
N HIS A 165 0.19 10.97 -12.45
CA HIS A 165 1.61 11.17 -12.71
C HIS A 165 2.24 12.12 -11.69
N ALA A 166 2.42 11.63 -10.46
CA ALA A 166 2.94 12.43 -9.36
C ALA A 166 3.74 11.57 -8.36
N LYS A 167 4.41 12.22 -7.41
CA LYS A 167 5.09 11.52 -6.30
C LYS A 167 4.02 10.84 -5.43
N CYS A 168 4.32 9.61 -5.00
CA CYS A 168 3.38 8.85 -4.16
C CYS A 168 3.06 9.58 -2.85
N ASP A 169 4.04 10.22 -2.22
CA ASP A 169 3.81 10.93 -0.95
C ASP A 169 2.84 12.12 -1.11
N ASP A 170 2.94 12.89 -2.20
CA ASP A 170 2.03 14.01 -2.47
C ASP A 170 0.59 13.52 -2.66
N VAL A 171 0.42 12.46 -3.46
CA VAL A 171 -0.89 11.84 -3.73
C VAL A 171 -1.49 11.26 -2.45
N MET A 172 -0.71 10.48 -1.69
CA MET A 172 -1.18 9.86 -0.45
C MET A 172 -1.48 10.91 0.63
N THR A 173 -0.73 12.02 0.69
CA THR A 173 -0.99 13.11 1.64
C THR A 173 -2.32 13.79 1.32
N LYS A 174 -2.55 14.18 0.06
CA LYS A 174 -3.84 14.76 -0.39
C LYS A 174 -5.01 13.80 -0.18
N LEU A 175 -4.82 12.52 -0.47
CA LEU A 175 -5.82 11.48 -0.27
C LEU A 175 -6.23 11.35 1.20
N MET A 176 -5.24 11.28 2.09
CA MET A 176 -5.48 11.20 3.53
C MET A 176 -6.17 12.46 4.07
N GLN A 177 -5.79 13.64 3.56
CA GLN A 177 -6.45 14.91 3.89
C GLN A 177 -7.93 14.92 3.48
N GLN A 178 -8.25 14.50 2.26
CA GLN A 178 -9.64 14.43 1.79
C GLN A 178 -10.47 13.36 2.53
N LEU A 179 -9.85 12.26 2.96
CA LEU A 179 -10.48 11.24 3.81
C LEU A 179 -10.67 11.70 5.27
N GLY A 180 -10.12 12.85 5.66
CA GLY A 180 -10.08 13.29 7.06
C GLY A 180 -9.33 12.31 7.96
N ALA A 181 -8.35 11.58 7.42
CA ALA A 181 -7.56 10.59 8.12
C ALA A 181 -6.15 11.14 8.41
N PRO A 182 -5.65 11.10 9.67
CA PRO A 182 -4.30 11.54 9.97
C PRO A 182 -3.29 10.52 9.45
N ILE A 183 -2.13 10.99 8.99
CA ILE A 183 -0.99 10.10 8.73
C ILE A 183 -0.22 9.95 10.04
N PRO A 184 -0.22 8.76 10.68
CA PRO A 184 0.49 8.59 11.94
C PRO A 184 2.00 8.72 11.73
N GLU A 185 2.67 9.39 12.66
CA GLU A 185 4.14 9.44 12.67
C GLU A 185 4.72 8.05 12.92
N TYR A 186 5.81 7.74 12.22
CA TYR A 186 6.56 6.52 12.48
C TYR A 186 7.33 6.66 13.79
N CYS A 187 7.13 5.71 14.70
CA CYS A 187 7.79 5.70 15.99
C CYS A 187 8.80 4.57 16.08
N ARG A 188 10.10 4.90 15.98
CA ARG A 188 11.20 3.93 16.01
C ARG A 188 11.23 3.10 17.31
N THR A 189 10.91 3.70 18.45
CA THR A 189 10.86 2.98 19.74
C THR A 189 9.67 2.04 19.84
N CYS A 190 8.68 2.20 18.96
CA CYS A 190 7.51 1.34 18.89
C CYS A 190 7.57 0.40 17.64
N ASP A 191 8.69 0.37 16.88
CA ASP A 191 8.89 -0.50 15.70
C ASP A 191 8.91 -1.99 16.10
N PRO A 192 8.11 -2.87 15.45
CA PRO A 192 8.00 -4.29 15.77
C PRO A 192 9.26 -5.12 15.53
N ILE A 193 10.15 -4.69 14.62
CA ILE A 193 11.35 -5.43 14.23
C ILE A 193 12.58 -4.84 14.91
N LEU A 194 12.70 -3.51 14.95
CA LEU A 194 13.90 -2.84 15.47
C LEU A 194 13.92 -2.75 17.00
N ASN A 195 12.77 -2.79 17.67
CA ASN A 195 12.73 -2.71 19.13
C ASN A 195 12.84 -4.10 19.76
N SER A 196 14.01 -4.43 20.30
CA SER A 196 14.25 -5.68 21.04
C SER A 196 13.39 -5.84 22.31
N LYS A 197 12.95 -4.74 22.94
CA LYS A 197 12.05 -4.77 24.12
C LYS A 197 10.61 -5.07 23.74
N ARG A 198 10.26 -4.82 22.48
CA ARG A 198 9.00 -5.22 21.87
C ARG A 198 9.30 -6.42 20.99
N SER A 199 9.71 -7.52 21.62
CA SER A 199 9.74 -8.82 20.94
C SER A 199 8.30 -9.23 20.68
N ALA A 200 7.67 -8.61 19.68
CA ALA A 200 6.37 -9.03 19.19
C ALA A 200 6.55 -10.49 18.81
N ARG A 201 5.82 -11.39 19.49
CA ARG A 201 5.85 -12.81 19.16
C ARG A 201 5.46 -12.94 17.70
N SER A 202 6.02 -13.88 16.94
CA SER A 202 5.72 -14.03 15.52
C SER A 202 4.20 -14.09 15.24
N GLY A 203 3.40 -14.63 16.16
CA GLY A 203 1.93 -14.62 16.08
C GLY A 203 1.25 -13.26 16.23
N GLU A 204 1.83 -12.32 16.99
CA GLU A 204 1.35 -10.93 17.10
C GLU A 204 1.57 -10.19 15.78
N LEU A 205 2.80 -10.28 15.23
CA LEU A 205 3.16 -9.70 13.93
C LEU A 205 2.34 -10.28 12.79
N MET A 206 1.96 -11.56 12.89
CA MET A 206 1.15 -12.21 11.88
C MET A 206 -0.25 -11.59 11.78
N SER A 207 -0.89 -11.28 12.91
CA SER A 207 -2.34 -11.15 12.96
C SER A 207 -2.88 -9.77 13.31
N ARG A 208 -2.11 -8.92 14.00
CA ARG A 208 -2.59 -7.66 14.56
C ARG A 208 -1.76 -6.49 14.09
N ILE A 209 -2.44 -5.36 13.91
CA ILE A 209 -1.74 -4.10 13.72
C ILE A 209 -0.91 -3.80 14.97
N THR A 210 0.35 -3.45 14.76
CA THR A 210 1.26 -3.09 15.85
C THR A 210 1.05 -1.60 16.19
N GLU A 211 0.39 -1.33 17.32
CA GLU A 211 0.08 0.04 17.74
C GLU A 211 1.25 0.74 18.43
N CYS A 212 1.32 2.06 18.30
CA CYS A 212 2.30 2.86 19.04
C CYS A 212 1.88 2.96 20.51
N SER A 213 2.61 2.33 21.43
CA SER A 213 2.37 2.43 22.89
C SER A 213 3.00 3.67 23.54
N CYS A 214 3.58 4.54 22.71
CA CYS A 214 4.38 5.67 23.15
C CYS A 214 3.49 6.89 23.53
N ALA A 215 2.23 6.95 23.07
CA ALA A 215 1.31 8.08 23.31
C ALA A 215 0.79 8.21 24.76
N GLY A 216 0.89 7.17 25.59
CA GLY A 216 0.50 7.20 27.01
C GLY A 216 1.66 7.36 27.99
N ARG A 217 2.90 7.42 27.49
CA ARG A 217 4.09 7.65 28.31
C ARG A 217 4.44 9.12 28.16
N GLY A 218 3.93 9.95 29.07
CA GLY A 218 4.37 11.34 29.16
C GLY A 218 5.89 11.37 29.20
N ASN A 219 6.52 11.83 28.13
CA ASN A 219 7.94 12.07 28.09
C ASN A 219 8.17 13.49 27.58
N THR A 220 8.03 14.43 28.52
CA THR A 220 8.86 15.62 28.54
C THR A 220 10.33 15.19 28.33
N ARG A 221 11.00 15.74 27.30
CA ARG A 221 12.39 15.51 26.81
C ARG A 221 12.44 14.54 25.61
N ARG A 222 12.85 14.93 24.39
CA ARG A 222 13.51 16.14 23.86
C ARG A 222 12.86 16.46 22.52
N ASN A 223 12.39 17.69 22.36
CA ASN A 223 12.16 18.28 21.04
C ASN A 223 13.50 18.28 20.31
N TYR A 224 13.63 17.49 19.25
CA TYR A 224 14.50 17.89 18.14
C TYR A 224 13.70 18.96 17.40
N ALA A 225 13.84 20.20 17.83
CA ALA A 225 13.37 21.34 17.05
C ALA A 225 14.27 21.43 15.81
N PRO A 226 13.73 21.37 14.58
CA PRO A 226 14.48 21.84 13.42
C PRO A 226 14.78 23.34 13.60
N PRO A 227 15.91 23.86 13.09
CA PRO A 227 16.24 25.28 13.21
C PRO A 227 15.13 26.11 12.55
N SER A 228 14.68 27.14 13.26
CA SER A 228 13.62 28.06 12.86
C SER A 228 13.96 28.78 11.55
N PRO A 229 13.04 28.88 10.59
CA PRO A 229 13.09 29.95 9.61
C PRO A 229 12.59 31.24 10.26
N ASP A 230 13.34 32.31 10.05
CA ASP A 230 13.05 33.65 10.57
C ASP A 230 11.62 34.13 10.23
N ALA A 231 11.11 34.95 11.13
CA ALA A 231 9.77 35.48 11.17
C ALA A 231 9.33 36.17 9.87
N VAL A 232 8.21 35.70 9.31
CA VAL A 232 7.31 36.54 8.51
C VAL A 232 5.91 36.36 9.08
N THR A 233 5.33 37.45 9.55
CA THR A 233 4.00 37.59 10.17
C THR A 233 2.86 37.18 9.22
N PRO A 234 1.73 36.66 9.73
CA PRO A 234 0.63 36.19 8.92
C PRO A 234 -0.27 37.36 8.47
N SER A 235 -0.47 37.52 7.16
CA SER A 235 -1.64 38.22 6.63
C SER A 235 -2.79 37.22 6.49
N ASN A 236 -3.88 37.50 7.19
CA ASN A 236 -5.21 36.97 6.91
C ASN A 236 -5.49 37.02 5.42
N ASP A 237 -5.86 35.89 4.82
CA ASP A 237 -7.03 35.76 3.96
C ASP A 237 -7.09 34.34 3.41
N LEU A 238 -8.19 33.66 3.73
CA LEU A 238 -8.97 32.76 2.86
C LEU A 238 -9.98 32.03 3.75
N VAL A 239 -11.03 32.78 4.09
CA VAL A 239 -12.30 32.26 4.60
C VAL A 239 -12.80 31.20 3.61
N THR A 240 -12.85 29.94 4.03
CA THR A 240 -13.48 28.86 3.27
C THR A 240 -15.01 29.01 3.43
N PRO A 241 -15.81 29.24 2.36
CA PRO A 241 -17.25 29.43 2.51
C PRO A 241 -17.97 28.13 2.90
N GLY A 242 -18.79 28.23 3.95
CA GLY A 242 -19.51 27.14 4.61
C GLY A 242 -20.70 26.54 3.84
N TRP A 243 -20.51 26.15 2.57
CA TRP A 243 -21.49 25.36 1.81
C TRP A 243 -21.01 23.95 1.41
N TRP A 244 -19.77 23.57 1.77
CA TRP A 244 -19.16 22.28 1.42
C TRP A 244 -19.37 21.14 2.45
N THR A 245 -20.03 21.40 3.58
CA THR A 245 -20.20 20.41 4.66
C THR A 245 -21.48 19.57 4.58
N VAL A 246 -22.38 19.80 3.61
CA VAL A 246 -23.72 19.18 3.61
C VAL A 246 -23.79 17.85 2.83
N GLY A 247 -22.73 17.46 2.10
CA GLY A 247 -22.68 16.18 1.36
C GLY A 247 -22.15 14.97 2.15
N ILE A 248 -21.28 15.18 3.14
CA ILE A 248 -20.46 14.10 3.74
C ILE A 248 -21.13 13.50 5.00
N SER A 249 -22.00 14.24 5.68
CA SER A 249 -22.68 13.74 6.88
C SER A 249 -23.88 12.82 6.61
N ARG A 250 -24.32 12.67 5.35
CA ARG A 250 -25.45 11.79 4.98
C ARG A 250 -25.07 10.34 4.67
N SER A 251 -23.81 10.05 4.33
CA SER A 251 -23.38 8.67 4.04
C SER A 251 -23.06 7.88 5.31
N LEU A 252 -22.51 8.53 6.35
CA LEU A 252 -22.17 7.90 7.63
C LEU A 252 -23.38 7.48 8.49
N LYS A 253 -24.60 7.94 8.17
CA LYS A 253 -25.83 7.58 8.92
C LYS A 253 -26.73 6.55 8.21
N ARG A 254 -26.45 6.15 6.97
CA ARG A 254 -27.31 5.20 6.22
C ARG A 254 -26.97 3.72 6.41
N SER A 255 -25.86 3.39 7.06
CA SER A 255 -25.51 1.99 7.36
C SER A 255 -26.28 1.36 8.53
N LEU A 256 -27.30 2.03 9.09
CA LEU A 256 -28.06 1.52 10.24
C LEU A 256 -29.58 1.40 10.05
N THR A 257 -30.15 1.73 8.89
CA THR A 257 -31.59 1.53 8.66
C THR A 257 -31.92 1.38 7.18
N SER A 258 -32.36 0.17 6.79
CA SER A 258 -33.35 -0.13 5.73
C SER A 258 -32.99 -1.42 4.99
N VAL A 259 -33.46 -2.52 5.57
CA VAL A 259 -33.89 -3.71 4.84
C VAL A 259 -35.25 -3.39 4.20
N ASN A 260 -35.54 -4.00 3.04
CA ASN A 260 -36.74 -3.93 2.20
C ASN A 260 -36.89 -2.72 1.25
N SER A 261 -36.77 -2.97 -0.06
CA SER A 261 -37.92 -3.28 -0.93
C SER A 261 -37.49 -3.51 -2.39
N GLY A 262 -38.27 -4.31 -3.12
CA GLY A 262 -37.92 -4.93 -4.39
C GLY A 262 -38.01 -4.08 -5.67
N GLN A 263 -37.43 -4.67 -6.72
CA GLN A 263 -37.91 -4.78 -8.12
C GLN A 263 -38.28 -3.51 -8.92
N THR A 264 -37.62 -3.25 -10.05
CA THR A 264 -38.02 -3.67 -11.42
C THR A 264 -37.24 -2.93 -12.52
N THR A 265 -37.29 -3.52 -13.71
CA THR A 265 -36.47 -3.34 -14.91
C THR A 265 -36.88 -2.14 -15.78
N ARG A 266 -35.93 -1.54 -16.54
CA ARG A 266 -36.10 -1.35 -18.00
C ARG A 266 -34.83 -0.90 -18.73
N ARG A 267 -34.72 -1.48 -19.91
CA ARG A 267 -33.65 -1.47 -20.92
C ARG A 267 -33.87 -0.30 -21.89
N LYS A 268 -32.83 0.40 -22.34
CA LYS A 268 -32.79 1.09 -23.64
C LYS A 268 -31.36 1.33 -24.12
N THR A 269 -31.24 1.31 -25.44
CA THR A 269 -30.06 1.01 -26.26
C THR A 269 -29.48 2.23 -26.98
N ARG A 270 -28.20 2.08 -27.37
CA ARG A 270 -27.55 2.51 -28.63
C ARG A 270 -27.01 3.95 -28.73
N GLY A 271 -25.76 4.05 -29.19
CA GLY A 271 -25.23 5.23 -29.90
C GLY A 271 -23.70 5.35 -29.90
N LYS A 272 -23.01 4.68 -30.83
CA LYS A 272 -21.58 4.85 -31.12
C LYS A 272 -21.31 6.18 -31.84
N ARG A 273 -20.19 6.86 -31.53
CA ARG A 273 -19.40 7.57 -32.55
C ARG A 273 -17.95 7.76 -32.12
N ALA A 274 -17.05 7.28 -32.96
CA ALA A 274 -15.60 7.46 -32.87
C ALA A 274 -15.18 8.79 -33.49
N LYS A 275 -14.05 9.35 -33.03
CA LYS A 275 -13.10 10.10 -33.87
C LYS A 275 -11.72 10.12 -33.22
N ALA A 276 -10.71 10.09 -34.08
CA ALA A 276 -9.32 9.79 -33.80
C ALA A 276 -8.39 11.01 -33.94
N SER A 277 -7.13 10.77 -33.53
CA SER A 277 -5.90 11.50 -33.90
C SER A 277 -5.66 12.78 -33.08
N LYS A 278 -4.44 13.16 -32.66
CA LYS A 278 -3.09 12.95 -33.20
C LYS A 278 -2.07 13.09 -32.06
N THR A 279 -0.94 12.41 -32.22
CA THR A 279 0.29 12.46 -31.44
C THR A 279 1.03 13.80 -31.57
N ARG A 280 1.59 14.32 -30.47
CA ARG A 280 2.73 15.25 -30.49
C ARG A 280 3.65 14.93 -29.31
N SER A 281 4.86 14.53 -29.64
CA SER A 281 5.96 14.27 -28.70
C SER A 281 6.64 15.61 -28.40
N GLN A 282 6.70 16.01 -27.14
CA GLN A 282 7.59 17.08 -26.67
C GLN A 282 8.28 16.67 -25.37
N ARG A 283 9.59 16.87 -25.40
CA ARG A 283 10.61 16.63 -24.38
C ARG A 283 10.38 17.63 -23.24
N ILE A 284 10.30 17.17 -21.98
CA ILE A 284 10.15 18.06 -20.81
C ILE A 284 11.47 18.06 -20.04
N GLU A 285 12.14 19.21 -20.07
CA GLU A 285 13.14 19.62 -19.08
C GLU A 285 12.42 20.09 -17.80
N SER A 286 13.06 19.84 -16.66
CA SER A 286 12.57 20.13 -15.32
C SER A 286 12.27 21.62 -15.12
N SER A 287 11.00 21.98 -14.93
CA SER A 287 10.59 23.29 -14.44
C SER A 287 9.52 23.12 -13.34
N SER A 288 9.48 24.09 -12.44
CA SER A 288 8.51 24.27 -11.36
C SER A 288 7.11 23.75 -11.69
N THR A 289 6.56 22.88 -10.84
CA THR A 289 5.19 22.38 -10.98
C THR A 289 4.20 23.55 -10.99
N ASN A 290 3.56 23.78 -12.14
CA ASN A 290 2.57 24.82 -12.33
C ASN A 290 1.31 24.54 -11.49
N ASP A 291 0.59 25.59 -11.08
CA ASP A 291 -0.69 25.47 -10.35
C ASP A 291 -1.73 24.61 -11.09
N SER A 292 -1.65 24.55 -12.42
CA SER A 292 -2.48 23.68 -13.26
C SER A 292 -2.26 22.19 -12.98
N ASP A 293 -1.01 21.78 -12.75
CA ASP A 293 -0.66 20.40 -12.48
C ASP A 293 -1.11 19.98 -11.07
N GLN A 294 -1.05 20.92 -10.12
CA GLN A 294 -1.58 20.70 -8.78
C GLN A 294 -3.10 20.55 -8.76
N CYS A 295 -3.82 21.34 -9.57
CA CYS A 295 -5.27 21.23 -9.73
C CYS A 295 -5.68 19.88 -10.35
N ALA A 296 -4.98 19.42 -11.38
CA ALA A 296 -5.24 18.14 -12.02
C ALA A 296 -5.05 16.96 -11.05
N VAL A 297 -3.94 16.94 -10.31
CA VAL A 297 -3.69 15.91 -9.28
C VAL A 297 -4.78 15.94 -8.20
N GLN A 298 -5.32 17.11 -7.86
CA GLN A 298 -6.39 17.22 -6.86
C GLN A 298 -7.69 16.53 -7.32
N GLU A 299 -8.12 16.75 -8.57
CA GLU A 299 -9.31 16.11 -9.15
C GLU A 299 -9.15 14.59 -9.24
N GLU A 300 -7.98 14.12 -9.67
CA GLU A 300 -7.65 12.70 -9.74
C GLU A 300 -7.65 12.04 -8.35
N VAL A 301 -7.11 12.73 -7.34
CA VAL A 301 -7.16 12.28 -5.94
C VAL A 301 -8.60 12.20 -5.45
N SER A 302 -9.46 13.17 -5.79
CA SER A 302 -10.87 13.14 -5.41
C SER A 302 -11.61 11.94 -5.99
N ALA A 303 -11.37 11.60 -7.26
CA ALA A 303 -11.93 10.38 -7.87
C ALA A 303 -11.45 9.11 -7.13
N LEU A 304 -10.17 9.06 -6.74
CA LEU A 304 -9.64 7.93 -5.96
C LEU A 304 -10.27 7.82 -4.57
N VAL A 305 -10.51 8.94 -3.89
CA VAL A 305 -11.18 8.99 -2.58
C VAL A 305 -12.61 8.45 -2.68
N GLU A 306 -13.38 8.89 -3.69
CA GLU A 306 -14.73 8.37 -3.93
C GLU A 306 -14.74 6.86 -4.11
N TRP A 307 -13.77 6.32 -4.86
CA TRP A 307 -13.69 4.89 -5.11
C TRP A 307 -13.32 4.13 -3.83
N LEU A 308 -12.31 4.59 -3.09
CA LEU A 308 -11.93 3.98 -1.81
C LEU A 308 -13.09 3.90 -0.82
N VAL A 309 -13.91 4.94 -0.74
CA VAL A 309 -15.07 4.97 0.19
C VAL A 309 -16.23 4.11 -0.35
N SER A 310 -16.41 4.02 -1.67
CA SER A 310 -17.46 3.19 -2.28
C SER A 310 -17.18 1.69 -2.24
N SER A 311 -15.92 1.32 -2.02
CA SER A 311 -15.40 -0.05 -2.07
C SER A 311 -15.44 -0.80 -0.73
N VAL A 312 -15.91 -0.15 0.33
CA VAL A 312 -16.02 -0.69 1.70
C VAL A 312 -17.48 -0.80 2.12
#